data_AF-A0A537YHX4-F1
#
_entry.id   AF-A0A537YHX4-F1
#
_cell.length_a   1.000
_cell.length_b   1.000
_cell.length_c   1.000
_cell.angle_alpha   90.00
_cell.angle_beta   90.00
_cell.angle_gamma   90.00
#
_symmetry.space_group_name_H-M   'P 1'
#
loop_
_entity.id
_entity.type
_entity.pdbx_description
1 polymer ?
#
loop_
_entity_poly.entity_id
_entity_poly.type
_entity_poly.pdbx_seq_one_letter_code
_entity_poly.pdbx_strand_id
1 'polypeptide(L)'
;TLDDLFRAFEDTGVVLGMHTFPAHHPPRTAGPGLVASPGELVAYAGADSQTLSFVYEIQVWLSQVLLCGFLDRYPRLKMAVFESNSQWLPGFLATCDRLFELYANERRWPAKRLPSGAFGEQCVISFESDEEPTMRQW
;
A
#
# COMPACT_ATOMS: atom_id res chain seq x y z
N THR A 1 -16.24 15.55 -0.23
CA THR A 1 -15.20 14.67 0.37
C THR A 1 -14.56 13.90 -0.79
N LEU A 2 -13.58 13.03 -0.57
CA LEU A 2 -13.06 12.18 -1.67
C LEU A 2 -14.01 11.03 -2.07
N ASP A 3 -15.17 10.88 -1.42
CA ASP A 3 -16.12 9.79 -1.71
C ASP A 3 -16.63 9.84 -3.16
N ASP A 4 -17.05 11.02 -3.63
CA ASP A 4 -17.56 11.22 -5.00
C ASP A 4 -16.51 10.82 -6.06
N LEU A 5 -15.22 11.04 -5.77
CA LEU A 5 -14.13 10.64 -6.64
C LEU A 5 -14.05 9.11 -6.77
N PHE A 6 -14.06 8.38 -5.65
CA PHE A 6 -13.99 6.92 -5.67
C PHE A 6 -15.24 6.28 -6.27
N ARG A 7 -16.41 6.89 -6.08
CA ARG A 7 -17.65 6.47 -6.77
C ARG A 7 -17.54 6.69 -8.28
N ALA A 8 -16.95 7.78 -8.74
CA ALA A 8 -16.71 7.99 -10.16
C ALA A 8 -15.77 6.92 -10.76
N PHE A 9 -14.73 6.48 -10.04
CA PHE A 9 -13.92 5.34 -10.48
C PHE A 9 -14.76 4.06 -10.61
N GLU A 10 -15.64 3.77 -9.65
CA GLU A 10 -16.53 2.61 -9.72
C GLU A 10 -17.53 2.68 -10.87
N ASP A 11 -18.08 3.85 -11.15
CA ASP A 11 -19.09 4.05 -12.20
C ASP A 11 -18.48 4.00 -13.61
N THR A 12 -17.23 4.46 -13.75
CA THR A 12 -16.52 4.48 -15.03
C THR A 12 -15.73 3.21 -15.32
N GLY A 13 -15.43 2.41 -14.29
CA GLY A 13 -14.54 1.24 -14.40
C GLY A 13 -13.08 1.61 -14.63
N VAL A 14 -12.70 2.89 -14.48
CA VAL A 14 -11.32 3.33 -14.55
C VAL A 14 -10.54 2.72 -13.38
N VAL A 15 -9.32 2.27 -13.64
CA VAL A 15 -8.43 1.70 -12.62
C VAL A 15 -7.72 2.83 -11.89
N LEU A 16 -7.80 2.83 -10.56
CA LEU A 16 -7.01 3.70 -9.71
C LEU A 16 -5.57 3.19 -9.65
N GLY A 17 -4.70 3.83 -10.43
CA GLY A 17 -3.26 3.56 -10.42
C GLY A 17 -2.55 4.27 -9.27
N MET A 18 -1.82 3.51 -8.45
CA MET A 18 -0.91 4.05 -7.45
C MET A 18 0.53 3.88 -7.92
N HIS A 19 1.14 5.02 -8.24
CA HIS A 19 2.56 5.13 -8.58
C HIS A 19 3.26 5.85 -7.43
N THR A 20 4.21 5.18 -6.80
CA THR A 20 4.88 5.73 -5.62
C THR A 20 5.88 6.80 -6.00
N PHE A 21 5.77 7.95 -5.34
CA PHE A 21 6.82 8.94 -5.27
C PHE A 21 6.93 9.37 -3.81
N PRO A 22 8.15 9.51 -3.25
CA PRO A 22 8.30 10.00 -1.90
C PRO A 22 7.66 11.38 -1.81
N ALA A 23 6.93 11.63 -0.72
CA ALA A 23 6.44 12.96 -0.43
C ALA A 23 7.66 13.90 -0.32
N HIS A 24 7.81 14.79 -1.31
CA HIS A 24 8.90 15.75 -1.29
C HIS A 24 8.52 16.89 -0.34
N HIS A 25 8.95 16.77 0.92
CA HIS A 25 9.02 17.92 1.80
C HIS A 25 10.47 18.40 1.92
N PRO A 26 10.69 19.72 2.11
CA PRO A 26 12.02 20.21 2.40
C PRO A 26 12.57 19.47 3.63
N PRO A 27 13.86 19.09 3.63
CA PRO A 27 14.43 18.26 4.68
C PRO A 27 14.20 18.91 6.05
N ARG A 28 13.36 18.28 6.87
CA ARG A 28 13.17 18.59 8.28
C ARG A 28 13.84 17.48 9.06
N THR A 29 14.91 17.78 9.79
CA THR A 29 15.53 16.80 10.70
C THR A 29 14.46 16.06 11.48
N ALA A 30 14.42 14.73 11.34
CA ALA A 30 13.50 13.87 12.07
C ALA A 30 13.60 14.22 13.56
N GLY A 31 12.47 14.61 14.15
CA GLY A 31 12.39 15.13 15.51
C GLY A 31 11.04 14.80 16.13
N PRO A 32 10.92 14.85 17.46
CA PRO A 32 9.68 14.51 18.15
C PRO A 32 8.50 15.33 17.60
N GLY A 33 7.45 14.65 17.14
CA GLY A 33 6.22 15.28 16.63
C GLY A 33 6.20 15.61 15.13
N LEU A 34 7.26 15.28 14.38
CA LEU A 34 7.25 15.37 12.91
C LEU A 34 6.71 14.07 12.30
N VAL A 35 5.72 14.21 11.41
CA VAL A 35 5.28 13.12 10.53
C VAL A 35 6.28 13.05 9.39
N ALA A 36 6.88 11.89 9.18
CA ALA A 36 7.78 11.62 8.07
C ALA A 36 7.30 10.36 7.34
N SER A 37 7.27 10.41 6.01
CA SER A 37 7.02 9.25 5.17
C SER A 37 8.22 8.30 5.22
N PRO A 38 8.02 7.00 4.93
CA PRO A 38 9.15 6.08 4.81
C PRO A 38 10.23 6.57 3.85
N GLY A 39 9.85 7.19 2.74
CA GLY A 39 10.81 7.76 1.78
C GLY A 39 11.62 8.93 2.34
N GLU A 40 11.00 9.81 3.12
CA GLU A 40 11.73 10.89 3.81
C GLU A 40 12.75 10.31 4.80
N LEU A 41 12.38 9.26 5.55
CA LEU A 41 13.29 8.60 6.49
C LEU A 41 14.49 7.96 5.79
N VAL A 42 14.27 7.30 4.66
CA VAL A 42 15.35 6.72 3.84
C VAL A 42 16.24 7.83 3.25
N ALA A 43 15.65 8.94 2.79
CA ALA A 43 16.41 10.07 2.26
C ALA A 43 17.35 10.69 3.31
N TYR A 44 16.96 10.75 4.60
CA TYR A 44 17.85 11.21 5.68
C TYR A 44 19.09 10.33 5.89
N ALA A 45 19.04 9.06 5.48
CA ALA A 45 20.20 8.17 5.53
C ALA A 45 21.23 8.48 4.42
N GLY A 46 20.93 9.40 3.49
CA GLY A 46 21.83 9.80 2.40
C GLY A 46 21.94 8.77 1.26
N ALA A 47 21.04 7.80 1.21
CA ALA A 47 20.92 6.85 0.11
C ALA A 47 19.91 7.36 -0.93
N ASP A 48 20.10 7.01 -2.20
CA ASP A 48 19.07 7.25 -3.21
C ASP A 48 17.82 6.49 -2.82
N SER A 49 16.81 7.25 -2.36
CA SER A 49 15.63 6.69 -1.73
C SER A 49 14.72 5.98 -2.72
N GLN A 50 14.80 6.25 -4.03
CA GLN A 50 13.71 5.98 -4.96
C GLN A 50 13.24 4.52 -4.88
N THR A 51 14.08 3.52 -5.17
CA THR A 51 13.63 2.11 -5.21
C THR A 51 13.18 1.55 -3.86
N LEU A 52 13.93 1.82 -2.78
CA LEU A 52 13.60 1.27 -1.45
C LEU A 52 12.43 2.01 -0.80
N SER A 53 12.34 3.32 -0.99
CA SER A 53 11.23 4.13 -0.48
C SER A 53 9.92 3.72 -1.12
N PHE A 54 9.88 3.47 -2.43
CA PHE A 54 8.68 3.08 -3.16
C PHE A 54 8.02 1.85 -2.53
N VAL A 55 8.82 0.83 -2.19
CA VAL A 55 8.36 -0.39 -1.51
C VAL A 55 7.71 -0.07 -0.16
N TYR A 56 8.31 0.80 0.65
CA TYR A 56 7.76 1.12 1.96
C TYR A 56 6.56 2.05 1.89
N GLU A 57 6.56 3.04 0.98
CA GLU A 57 5.44 3.93 0.75
C GLU A 57 4.20 3.13 0.36
N ILE A 58 4.34 2.18 -0.58
CA ILE A 58 3.20 1.37 -1.00
C ILE A 58 2.73 0.44 0.11
N GLN A 59 3.63 -0.17 0.88
CA GLN A 59 3.23 -1.04 1.99
C GLN A 59 2.41 -0.27 3.03
N VAL A 60 2.83 0.94 3.39
CA VAL A 60 2.09 1.80 4.32
C VAL A 60 0.73 2.16 3.75
N TRP A 61 0.67 2.65 2.51
CA TRP A 61 -0.58 3.04 1.89
C TRP A 61 -1.55 1.85 1.71
N LEU A 62 -1.05 0.72 1.22
CA LEU A 62 -1.83 -0.48 0.98
C LEU A 62 -2.33 -1.08 2.31
N SER A 63 -1.55 -0.98 3.39
CA SER A 63 -2.00 -1.41 4.72
C SER A 63 -3.23 -0.60 5.17
N GLN A 64 -3.24 0.71 4.92
CA GLN A 64 -4.40 1.55 5.20
C GLN A 64 -5.61 1.08 4.39
N VAL A 65 -5.45 0.92 3.07
CA VAL A 65 -6.52 0.48 2.16
C VAL A 65 -7.12 -0.86 2.61
N LEU A 66 -6.27 -1.85 2.88
CA LEU A 66 -6.72 -3.20 3.17
C LEU A 66 -7.27 -3.36 4.59
N LEU A 67 -6.67 -2.73 5.60
CA LEU A 67 -7.05 -2.93 7.00
C LEU A 67 -8.25 -2.07 7.43
N CYS A 68 -8.61 -1.01 6.69
CA CYS A 68 -9.71 -0.11 7.06
C CYS A 68 -11.05 -0.41 6.35
N GLY A 69 -11.14 -1.48 5.56
CA GLY A 69 -12.38 -1.81 4.81
C GLY A 69 -12.64 -0.88 3.63
N PHE A 70 -11.63 -0.17 3.14
CA PHE A 70 -11.76 0.74 2.00
C PHE A 70 -12.32 0.04 0.77
N LEU A 71 -11.81 -1.15 0.46
CA LEU A 71 -12.27 -1.96 -0.67
C LEU A 71 -13.68 -2.51 -0.47
N ASP A 72 -14.13 -2.71 0.77
CA ASP A 72 -15.52 -3.09 1.06
C ASP A 72 -16.50 -1.94 0.85
N ARG A 73 -16.05 -0.70 1.09
CA ARG A 73 -16.85 0.52 0.85
C ARG A 73 -17.04 0.79 -0.65
N TYR A 74 -16.03 0.47 -1.46
CA TYR A 74 -16.03 0.64 -2.91
C TYR A 74 -15.82 -0.73 -3.61
N PRO A 75 -16.83 -1.61 -3.59
CA PRO A 75 -16.70 -3.00 -4.02
C PRO A 75 -16.40 -3.18 -5.52
N ARG A 76 -16.69 -2.18 -6.36
CA ARG A 76 -16.37 -2.20 -7.80
C ARG A 76 -15.06 -1.51 -8.15
N LEU A 77 -14.39 -0.88 -7.17
CA LEU A 77 -13.14 -0.17 -7.41
C LEU A 77 -12.07 -1.17 -7.85
N LYS A 78 -11.31 -0.82 -8.90
CA LYS A 78 -10.14 -1.58 -9.35
C LYS A 78 -8.90 -0.74 -9.15
N MET A 79 -7.83 -1.38 -8.68
CA MET A 79 -6.59 -0.72 -8.30
C MET A 79 -5.39 -1.40 -8.91
N ALA A 80 -4.38 -0.61 -9.28
CA ALA A 80 -3.11 -1.12 -9.77
C ALA A 80 -1.96 -0.45 -8.99
N VAL A 81 -0.98 -1.23 -8.59
CA VAL A 81 0.25 -0.79 -7.93
C VAL A 81 1.39 -0.84 -8.93
N PHE A 82 2.19 0.24 -9.00
CA PHE A 82 3.28 0.39 -9.95
C PHE A 82 4.61 0.71 -9.26
N GLU A 83 5.71 0.30 -9.90
CA GLU A 83 7.11 0.66 -9.57
C GLU A 83 7.53 0.37 -8.13
N SER A 84 7.06 -0.74 -7.55
CA SER A 84 7.35 -1.06 -6.15
C SER A 84 7.82 -2.50 -5.92
N ASN A 85 8.24 -3.22 -6.97
CA ASN A 85 8.52 -4.66 -6.92
C ASN A 85 7.29 -5.47 -6.43
N SER A 86 7.33 -6.80 -6.49
CA SER A 86 6.24 -7.67 -5.99
C SER A 86 6.65 -8.71 -4.95
N GLN A 87 7.96 -8.91 -4.72
CA GLN A 87 8.48 -9.98 -3.85
C GLN A 87 8.00 -9.87 -2.39
N TRP A 88 7.75 -8.66 -1.91
CA TRP A 88 7.25 -8.41 -0.55
C TRP A 88 5.77 -8.74 -0.38
N LEU A 89 4.99 -8.76 -1.46
CA LEU A 89 3.53 -8.79 -1.42
C LEU A 89 2.97 -10.04 -0.72
N PRO A 90 3.44 -11.28 -0.97
CA PRO A 90 2.88 -12.46 -0.31
C PRO A 90 3.01 -12.41 1.22
N GLY A 91 4.20 -12.08 1.73
CA GLY A 91 4.44 -11.99 3.17
C GLY A 91 3.69 -10.81 3.82
N PHE A 92 3.56 -9.70 3.08
CA PHE A 92 2.78 -8.55 3.51
C PHE A 92 1.28 -8.87 3.62
N LEU A 93 0.68 -9.53 2.62
CA LEU A 93 -0.74 -9.91 2.65
C LEU A 93 -1.02 -10.89 3.80
N ALA A 94 -0.16 -11.90 4.01
CA ALA A 94 -0.28 -12.81 5.15
C ALA A 94 -0.19 -12.07 6.49
N THR A 95 0.67 -11.06 6.59
CA THR A 95 0.77 -10.21 7.79
C THR A 95 -0.50 -9.38 7.98
N CYS A 96 -1.04 -8.79 6.90
CA CYS A 96 -2.28 -8.03 6.96
C CYS A 96 -3.46 -8.90 7.38
N ASP A 97 -3.61 -10.12 6.86
CA ASP A 97 -4.65 -11.07 7.27
C ASP A 97 -4.56 -11.38 8.76
N ARG A 98 -3.35 -11.70 9.26
CA ARG A 98 -3.12 -11.96 10.69
C ARG A 98 -3.50 -10.76 11.55
N LEU A 99 -3.11 -9.54 11.16
CA LEU A 99 -3.45 -8.31 11.88
C LEU A 99 -4.95 -8.03 11.84
N PHE A 100 -5.58 -8.26 10.70
CA PHE A 100 -7.01 -8.10 10.50
C PHE A 100 -7.78 -8.97 11.49
N GLU A 101 -7.43 -10.24 11.62
CA GLU A 101 -8.07 -11.15 12.57
C GLU A 101 -7.74 -10.81 14.03
N LEU A 102 -6.46 -10.60 14.34
CA LEU A 102 -5.99 -10.34 15.70
C LEU A 102 -6.66 -9.10 16.32
N TYR A 103 -6.82 -8.04 15.53
CA TYR A 103 -7.37 -6.76 15.98
C TYR A 103 -8.82 -6.54 15.52
N ALA A 104 -9.58 -7.62 15.23
CA ALA A 104 -10.96 -7.51 14.77
C ALA A 104 -11.86 -6.70 15.74
N ASN A 105 -11.67 -6.86 17.05
CA ASN A 105 -12.45 -6.16 18.08
C ASN A 105 -12.04 -4.68 18.28
N GLU A 106 -10.82 -4.32 17.88
CA GLU A 106 -10.29 -2.95 18.00
C GLU A 106 -10.52 -2.14 16.72
N ARG A 107 -11.01 -2.79 15.66
CA ARG A 107 -11.15 -2.17 14.35
C ARG A 107 -12.25 -1.11 14.37
N ARG A 108 -11.86 0.14 14.08
CA ARG A 108 -12.77 1.28 14.03
C ARG A 108 -13.74 1.24 12.85
N TRP A 109 -13.32 0.64 11.73
CA TRP A 109 -14.07 0.65 10.48
C TRP A 109 -14.56 -0.75 10.12
N PRO A 110 -15.79 -0.90 9.58
CA PRO A 110 -16.31 -2.19 9.19
C PRO A 110 -15.53 -2.74 7.99
N ALA A 111 -15.05 -3.97 8.09
CA ALA A 111 -14.45 -4.71 6.99
C ALA A 111 -14.77 -6.20 7.13
N LYS A 112 -15.13 -6.85 6.02
CA LYS A 112 -15.65 -8.22 5.98
C LYS A 112 -14.70 -9.20 5.31
N ARG A 113 -14.00 -8.77 4.26
CA ARG A 113 -13.08 -9.63 3.52
C ARG A 113 -11.69 -9.58 4.14
N LEU A 114 -11.00 -10.72 4.13
CA LEU A 114 -9.57 -10.75 4.46
C LEU A 114 -8.80 -9.85 3.49
N PRO A 115 -7.79 -9.09 3.96
CA PRO A 115 -6.89 -8.29 3.14
C PRO A 115 -6.40 -8.99 1.87
N SER A 116 -5.94 -10.23 1.96
CA SER A 116 -5.50 -11.01 0.80
C SER A 116 -6.61 -11.27 -0.21
N GLY A 117 -7.82 -11.60 0.25
CA GLY A 117 -9.00 -11.81 -0.61
C GLY A 117 -9.45 -10.52 -1.28
N ALA A 118 -9.54 -9.42 -0.52
CA ALA A 118 -9.88 -8.12 -1.08
C ALA A 118 -8.86 -7.65 -2.11
N PHE A 119 -7.56 -7.87 -1.86
CA PHE A 119 -6.50 -7.60 -2.84
C PHE A 119 -6.68 -8.45 -4.10
N GLY A 120 -6.87 -9.78 -3.96
CA GLY A 120 -7.03 -10.67 -5.11
C GLY A 120 -8.25 -10.37 -5.99
N GLU A 121 -9.31 -9.80 -5.40
CA GLU A 121 -10.53 -9.45 -6.13
C GLU A 121 -10.47 -8.07 -6.82
N GLN A 122 -9.70 -7.12 -6.28
CA GLN A 122 -9.78 -5.71 -6.70
C GLN A 122 -8.45 -5.08 -7.10
N CYS A 123 -7.32 -5.71 -6.82
CA CYS A 123 -5.99 -5.12 -7.00
C CYS A 123 -5.10 -5.98 -7.90
N VAL A 124 -4.17 -5.30 -8.58
CA VAL A 124 -3.03 -5.92 -9.25
C VAL A 124 -1.75 -5.16 -8.87
N ILE A 125 -0.61 -5.82 -9.01
CA ILE A 125 0.72 -5.21 -8.88
C ILE A 125 1.52 -5.46 -10.15
N SER A 126 2.18 -4.43 -10.66
CA SER A 126 3.19 -4.57 -11.71
C SER A 126 4.59 -4.67 -11.09
N PHE A 127 5.48 -5.33 -11.81
CA PHE A 127 6.89 -5.46 -11.46
C PHE A 127 7.72 -5.55 -12.74
N GLU A 128 9.00 -5.22 -12.67
CA GLU A 128 9.90 -5.27 -13.83
C GLU A 128 10.40 -6.69 -14.07
N SER A 129 10.59 -7.06 -15.35
CA SER A 129 10.87 -8.46 -15.73
C SER A 129 12.26 -8.98 -15.34
N ASP A 130 13.18 -8.09 -14.97
CA ASP A 130 14.56 -8.41 -14.55
C ASP A 130 14.72 -8.52 -13.02
N GLU A 131 13.61 -8.49 -12.26
CA GLU A 131 13.64 -8.70 -10.81
C GLU A 131 13.98 -10.16 -10.45
N GLU A 132 15.18 -10.40 -9.89
CA GLU A 132 15.54 -11.71 -9.32
C GLU A 132 15.18 -11.81 -7.82
N PRO A 133 14.61 -12.94 -7.36
CA PRO A 133 14.41 -13.19 -5.94
C PRO A 133 15.73 -13.14 -5.17
N THR A 134 15.82 -12.27 -4.17
CA THR A 134 17.04 -12.07 -3.36
C THR A 134 17.41 -13.26 -2.49
N MET A 135 16.45 -14.15 -2.18
CA MET A 135 16.70 -15.40 -1.46
C MET A 135 15.70 -16.46 -1.93
N ARG A 136 16.19 -17.59 -2.46
CA ARG A 136 15.34 -18.78 -2.68
C ARG A 136 14.94 -19.32 -1.32
N GLN A 137 13.65 -19.24 -0.98
CA GLN A 137 13.11 -20.07 0.09
C GLN A 137 13.10 -21.50 -0.46
N TRP A 138 14.10 -22.28 -0.03
CA TRP A 138 14.28 -23.71 -0.32
C TRP A 138 13.09 -24.53 0.16
#